data_AF-A0A1G3JCS4-F1
#
_entry.id   AF-A0A1G3JCS4-F1
#
_cell.length_a   1.000
_cell.length_b   1.000
_cell.length_c   1.000
_cell.angle_alpha   90.00
_cell.angle_beta   90.00
_cell.angle_gamma   90.00
#
_symmetry.space_group_name_H-M   'P 1'
#
loop_
_entity.id
_entity.type
_entity.pdbx_description
1 polymer ?
#
loop_
_entity_poly.entity_id
_entity_poly.type
_entity_poly.pdbx_seq_one_letter_code
_entity_poly.pdbx_strand_id
1 'polypeptide(L)'
;MLNPKSSILILALCLPFTAQAGAQREEQLSASVRAMLHRAVSDQAAPKLAFASQQEAQAWLDEMSRRLEKRMPDANYRFDFLSTVHYEATRAGLDPHMVLGLIEVESRFKKYAVSKVGARGYMQVMPFWTKAIGTRDQNLFHLRTNLRYGCTILRHYLDIEKGNLYRALGRYNGSLGKPQYPNLVKSAWQKHWQSPFSTPRQEG
;
A
#
# COMPACT_ATOMS: atom_id res chain seq x y z
N MET A 1 -24.97 12.80 -55.94
CA MET A 1 -25.11 12.57 -54.49
C MET A 1 -24.00 11.62 -54.05
N LEU A 2 -22.88 12.15 -53.54
CA LEU A 2 -21.80 11.35 -52.92
C LEU A 2 -21.64 11.82 -51.48
N ASN A 3 -21.62 10.88 -50.54
CA ASN A 3 -21.42 11.14 -49.12
C ASN A 3 -20.21 10.31 -48.65
N PRO A 4 -19.04 10.91 -48.35
CA PRO A 4 -17.92 10.16 -47.80
C PRO A 4 -18.03 10.09 -46.27
N LYS A 5 -18.17 8.86 -45.75
CA LYS A 5 -18.05 8.57 -44.32
C LYS A 5 -16.57 8.69 -43.93
N SER A 6 -16.20 9.78 -43.29
CA SER A 6 -14.89 9.94 -42.65
C SER A 6 -14.80 9.02 -41.44
N SER A 7 -14.00 7.96 -41.56
CA SER A 7 -13.58 7.12 -40.43
C SER A 7 -12.61 7.91 -39.55
N ILE A 8 -13.07 8.31 -38.36
CA ILE A 8 -12.22 8.92 -37.33
C ILE A 8 -11.47 7.80 -36.61
N LEU A 9 -10.17 7.71 -36.86
CA LEU A 9 -9.24 6.88 -36.11
C LEU A 9 -8.99 7.54 -34.75
N ILE A 10 -9.63 7.05 -33.69
CA ILE A 10 -9.37 7.52 -32.32
C ILE A 10 -8.03 6.94 -31.86
N LEU A 11 -6.99 7.77 -31.94
CA LEU A 11 -5.69 7.51 -31.33
C LEU A 11 -5.86 7.55 -29.80
N ALA A 12 -5.88 6.38 -29.16
CA ALA A 12 -5.92 6.27 -27.71
C ALA A 12 -4.62 6.85 -27.12
N LEU A 13 -4.67 8.08 -26.62
CA LEU A 13 -3.59 8.66 -25.83
C LEU A 13 -3.41 7.85 -24.53
N CYS A 14 -2.35 7.05 -24.48
CA CYS A 14 -1.83 6.51 -23.22
C CYS A 14 -1.29 7.68 -22.37
N LEU A 15 -2.15 8.25 -21.51
CA LEU A 15 -1.73 9.23 -20.51
C LEU A 15 -0.70 8.60 -19.55
N PRO A 16 0.46 9.24 -19.31
CA PRO A 16 1.47 8.72 -18.40
C PRO A 16 0.93 8.68 -16.96
N PHE A 17 0.98 7.50 -16.35
CA PHE A 17 0.51 7.24 -15.00
C PHE A 17 1.36 7.96 -13.95
N THR A 18 0.75 8.92 -13.24
CA THR A 18 1.36 9.55 -12.07
C THR A 18 0.97 8.75 -10.82
N ALA A 19 1.96 8.27 -10.06
CA ALA A 19 1.74 7.77 -8.71
C ALA A 19 1.07 8.88 -7.88
N GLN A 20 -0.06 8.59 -7.24
CA GLN A 20 -0.88 9.59 -6.56
C GLN A 20 -0.38 9.85 -5.13
N ALA A 21 0.92 10.07 -4.96
CA ALA A 21 1.45 10.56 -3.70
C ALA A 21 1.08 12.05 -3.58
N GLY A 22 0.26 12.39 -2.58
CA GLY A 22 -0.09 13.76 -2.28
C GLY A 22 1.09 14.51 -1.64
N ALA A 23 0.85 15.77 -1.26
CA ALA A 23 1.88 16.63 -0.67
C ALA A 23 2.04 16.37 0.84
N GLN A 24 2.33 15.12 1.23
CA GLN A 24 2.64 14.79 2.63
C GLN A 24 3.80 15.68 3.12
N ARG A 25 3.60 16.31 4.28
CA ARG A 25 4.59 17.20 4.89
C ARG A 25 5.27 16.50 6.06
N GLU A 26 6.53 16.85 6.29
CA GLU A 26 7.25 16.42 7.47
C GLU A 26 6.62 17.08 8.71
N GLU A 27 6.13 16.26 9.64
CA GLU A 27 5.61 16.70 10.93
C GLU A 27 6.71 16.50 12.00
N GLN A 28 6.82 17.43 12.96
CA GLN A 28 7.80 17.29 14.03
C GLN A 28 7.39 16.16 14.98
N LEU A 29 8.20 15.10 15.03
CA LEU A 29 8.02 13.99 15.96
C LEU A 29 8.64 14.33 17.32
N SER A 30 7.94 14.02 18.41
CA SER A 30 8.57 14.03 19.73
C SER A 30 9.70 13.00 19.80
N ALA A 31 10.65 13.21 20.72
CA ALA A 31 11.77 12.29 20.89
C ALA A 31 11.31 10.85 21.20
N SER A 32 10.25 10.69 22.00
CA SER A 32 9.66 9.39 22.33
C SER A 32 9.00 8.72 21.13
N VAL A 33 8.19 9.46 20.36
CA VAL A 33 7.56 8.94 19.14
C VAL A 33 8.62 8.53 18.13
N ARG A 34 9.64 9.37 17.92
CA ARG A 34 10.76 9.05 17.02
C ARG A 34 11.48 7.77 17.45
N ALA A 35 11.77 7.60 18.74
CA ALA A 35 12.42 6.38 19.26
C ALA A 35 11.56 5.12 19.06
N MET A 36 10.25 5.22 19.31
CA MET A 36 9.30 4.12 19.08
C MET A 36 9.25 3.71 17.60
N LEU A 37 9.11 4.68 16.70
CA LEU A 37 9.07 4.43 15.26
C LEU A 37 10.41 3.89 14.75
N HIS A 38 11.52 4.41 15.26
CA HIS A 38 12.86 3.90 14.94
C HIS A 38 13.03 2.42 15.32
N ARG A 39 12.62 2.05 16.53
CA ARG A 39 12.59 0.64 16.97
C ARG A 39 11.74 -0.22 16.04
N ALA A 40 10.56 0.28 15.66
CA ALA A 40 9.63 -0.44 14.79
C ALA A 40 10.20 -0.68 13.38
N VAL A 41 10.92 0.27 12.79
CA VAL A 41 11.51 0.11 11.44
C VAL A 41 12.86 -0.61 11.42
N SER A 42 13.53 -0.71 12.57
CA SER A 42 14.86 -1.36 12.69
C SER A 42 14.77 -2.86 13.02
N ASP A 43 13.60 -3.36 13.40
CA ASP A 43 13.37 -4.79 13.64
C ASP A 43 13.60 -5.63 12.38
N GLN A 44 14.34 -6.74 12.51
CA GLN A 44 14.74 -7.65 11.42
C GLN A 44 14.08 -9.03 11.45
N ALA A 45 13.16 -9.32 12.37
CA ALA A 45 12.52 -10.64 12.52
C ALA A 45 11.97 -11.21 11.19
N ALA A 46 12.28 -12.45 10.83
CA ALA A 46 11.84 -13.02 9.55
C ALA A 46 10.29 -12.95 9.40
N PRO A 47 9.77 -12.61 8.20
CA PRO A 47 8.32 -12.59 7.99
C PRO A 47 7.69 -13.94 8.32
N LYS A 48 6.68 -13.92 9.17
CA LYS A 48 5.84 -15.09 9.49
C LYS A 48 4.39 -14.72 9.24
N LEU A 49 3.68 -15.56 8.50
CA LEU A 49 2.25 -15.38 8.31
C LEU A 49 1.51 -15.62 9.62
N ALA A 50 0.56 -14.75 9.95
CA ALA A 50 -0.25 -14.81 11.16
C ALA A 50 -1.67 -15.28 10.81
N PHE A 51 -1.83 -16.59 10.57
CA PHE A 51 -3.12 -17.24 10.34
C PHE A 51 -3.40 -18.30 11.43
N ALA A 52 -4.66 -18.74 11.54
CA ALA A 52 -5.03 -19.79 12.49
C ALA A 52 -4.49 -21.16 12.08
N SER A 53 -4.25 -21.38 10.77
CA SER A 53 -3.69 -22.63 10.25
C SER A 53 -2.82 -22.41 9.01
N GLN A 54 -1.95 -23.37 8.71
CA GLN A 54 -1.17 -23.38 7.46
C GLN A 54 -2.07 -23.50 6.21
N GLN A 55 -3.20 -24.19 6.33
CA GLN A 55 -4.16 -24.35 5.24
C GLN A 55 -4.82 -23.01 4.87
N GLU A 56 -5.22 -22.24 5.89
CA GLU A 56 -5.76 -20.89 5.71
C GLU A 56 -4.71 -19.95 5.11
N ALA A 57 -3.46 -20.03 5.60
CA ALA A 57 -2.35 -19.27 5.05
C ALA A 57 -2.14 -19.55 3.54
N GLN A 58 -2.15 -20.83 3.17
CA GLN A 58 -1.99 -21.24 1.77
C GLN A 58 -3.17 -20.79 0.91
N ALA A 59 -4.41 -21.00 1.36
CA ALA A 59 -5.60 -20.57 0.63
C ALA A 59 -5.63 -19.05 0.40
N TRP A 60 -5.20 -18.27 1.41
CA TRP A 60 -5.05 -16.83 1.26
C TRP A 60 -3.98 -16.45 0.24
N LEU A 61 -2.81 -17.08 0.33
CA LEU A 61 -1.70 -16.83 -0.60
C LEU A 61 -2.09 -17.15 -2.03
N ASP A 62 -2.75 -18.30 -2.27
CA ASP A 62 -3.16 -18.74 -3.61
C ASP A 62 -4.17 -17.75 -4.22
N GLU A 63 -5.18 -17.36 -3.45
CA GLU A 63 -6.20 -16.43 -3.94
C GLU A 63 -5.62 -15.03 -4.21
N MET A 64 -4.81 -14.48 -3.30
CA MET A 64 -4.17 -13.19 -3.53
C MET A 64 -3.14 -13.24 -4.67
N SER A 65 -2.41 -14.35 -4.80
CA SER A 65 -1.45 -14.60 -5.88
C SER A 65 -2.14 -14.58 -7.24
N ARG A 66 -3.27 -15.28 -7.36
CA ARG A 66 -4.11 -15.29 -8.57
C ARG A 66 -4.57 -13.88 -8.96
N ARG A 67 -5.03 -13.06 -8.00
CA ARG A 67 -5.47 -11.68 -8.27
C ARG A 67 -4.32 -10.76 -8.71
N LEU A 68 -3.11 -11.04 -8.27
CA LEU A 68 -1.93 -10.19 -8.51
C LEU A 68 -1.11 -10.63 -9.74
N GLU A 69 -1.36 -11.82 -10.29
CA GLU A 69 -0.63 -12.44 -11.40
C GLU A 69 -0.34 -11.49 -12.57
N LYS A 70 -1.37 -10.76 -13.05
CA LYS A 70 -1.21 -9.82 -14.18
C LYS A 70 -0.26 -8.65 -13.89
N ARG A 71 -0.10 -8.25 -12.62
CA ARG A 71 0.74 -7.12 -12.21
C ARG A 71 2.13 -7.56 -11.73
N MET A 72 2.26 -8.81 -11.29
CA MET A 72 3.52 -9.42 -10.86
C MET A 72 3.62 -10.84 -11.41
N PRO A 73 4.08 -11.06 -12.66
CA PRO A 73 4.05 -12.38 -13.29
C PRO A 73 4.92 -13.44 -12.60
N ASP A 74 6.06 -13.05 -12.02
CA ASP A 74 6.94 -13.95 -11.28
C ASP A 74 6.24 -14.48 -10.02
N ALA A 75 5.99 -15.79 -9.98
CA ALA A 75 5.25 -16.42 -8.90
C ALA A 75 6.01 -16.38 -7.57
N ASN A 76 7.31 -16.69 -7.56
CA ASN A 76 8.11 -16.72 -6.35
C ASN A 76 8.16 -15.34 -5.68
N TYR A 77 8.42 -14.30 -6.49
CA TYR A 77 8.41 -12.93 -6.03
C TYR A 77 7.03 -12.47 -5.57
N ARG A 78 5.96 -12.92 -6.24
CA ARG A 78 4.57 -12.64 -5.84
C ARG A 78 4.22 -13.27 -4.49
N PHE A 79 4.64 -14.51 -4.23
CA PHE A 79 4.47 -15.16 -2.92
C PHE A 79 5.28 -14.47 -1.82
N ASP A 80 6.53 -14.08 -2.09
CA ASP A 80 7.37 -13.32 -1.15
C ASP A 80 6.76 -11.94 -0.84
N PHE A 81 6.27 -11.24 -1.88
CA PHE A 81 5.55 -9.97 -1.75
C PHE A 81 4.33 -10.11 -0.84
N LEU A 82 3.44 -11.07 -1.12
CA LEU A 82 2.22 -11.27 -0.35
C LEU A 82 2.50 -11.69 1.10
N SER A 83 3.47 -12.57 1.30
CA SER A 83 3.91 -12.98 2.64
C SER A 83 4.45 -11.80 3.45
N THR A 84 5.22 -10.93 2.79
CA THR A 84 5.76 -9.72 3.42
C THR A 84 4.66 -8.69 3.69
N VAL A 85 3.71 -8.47 2.78
CA VAL A 85 2.55 -7.58 3.01
C VAL A 85 1.76 -8.06 4.22
N HIS A 86 1.42 -9.34 4.27
CA HIS A 86 0.67 -9.91 5.37
C HIS A 86 1.40 -9.72 6.70
N TYR A 87 2.67 -10.07 6.75
CA TYR A 87 3.49 -9.93 7.97
C TYR A 87 3.61 -8.47 8.43
N GLU A 88 3.97 -7.55 7.53
CA GLU A 88 4.20 -6.15 7.89
C GLU A 88 2.91 -5.42 8.29
N ALA A 89 1.79 -5.73 7.63
CA ALA A 89 0.47 -5.22 7.99
C ALA A 89 0.02 -5.74 9.36
N THR A 90 0.02 -7.06 9.56
CA THR A 90 -0.43 -7.67 10.82
C THR A 90 0.43 -7.24 12.01
N ARG A 91 1.75 -7.18 11.84
CA ARG A 91 2.66 -6.69 12.89
C ARG A 91 2.37 -5.23 13.28
N ALA A 92 1.96 -4.41 12.31
CA ALA A 92 1.56 -3.02 12.56
C ALA A 92 0.11 -2.89 13.06
N GLY A 93 -0.63 -4.00 13.23
CA GLY A 93 -2.05 -3.97 13.60
C GLY A 93 -2.96 -3.39 12.50
N LEU A 94 -2.59 -3.61 11.24
CA LEU A 94 -3.33 -3.19 10.05
C LEU A 94 -3.90 -4.41 9.32
N ASP A 95 -5.04 -4.23 8.65
CA ASP A 95 -5.60 -5.26 7.76
C ASP A 95 -4.74 -5.42 6.49
N PRO A 96 -4.17 -6.61 6.21
CA PRO A 96 -3.40 -6.88 4.99
C PRO A 96 -4.14 -6.52 3.69
N HIS A 97 -5.45 -6.72 3.66
CA HIS A 97 -6.30 -6.44 2.50
C HIS A 97 -6.43 -4.94 2.22
N MET A 98 -6.57 -4.15 3.29
CA MET A 98 -6.55 -2.69 3.21
C MET A 98 -5.18 -2.20 2.72
N VAL A 99 -4.09 -2.80 3.21
CA VAL A 99 -2.73 -2.48 2.75
C VAL A 99 -2.52 -2.82 1.28
N LEU A 100 -3.06 -3.94 0.77
CA LEU A 100 -3.03 -4.26 -0.66
C LEU A 100 -3.79 -3.22 -1.49
N GLY A 101 -4.96 -2.77 -1.03
CA GLY A 101 -5.72 -1.68 -1.66
C GLY A 101 -4.94 -0.36 -1.69
N LEU A 102 -4.24 -0.03 -0.60
CA LEU A 102 -3.35 1.13 -0.52
C LEU A 102 -2.20 1.03 -1.53
N ILE A 103 -1.51 -0.11 -1.60
CA ILE A 103 -0.40 -0.34 -2.54
C ILE A 103 -0.88 -0.25 -4.00
N GLU A 104 -2.09 -0.72 -4.29
CA GLU A 104 -2.68 -0.57 -5.61
C GLU A 104 -2.82 0.90 -6.00
N VAL A 105 -3.35 1.73 -5.10
CA VAL A 105 -3.54 3.18 -5.34
C VAL A 105 -2.19 3.90 -5.45
N GLU A 106 -1.23 3.55 -4.60
CA GLU A 106 0.05 4.25 -4.50
C GLU A 106 0.99 3.94 -5.69
N SER A 107 1.17 2.66 -6.01
CA SER A 107 2.20 2.22 -6.96
C SER A 107 1.70 1.28 -8.03
N ARG A 108 0.47 0.76 -7.91
CA ARG A 108 -0.01 -0.38 -8.69
C ARG A 108 0.97 -1.56 -8.66
N PHE A 109 1.53 -1.81 -7.48
CA PHE A 109 2.48 -2.90 -7.24
C PHE A 109 3.82 -2.75 -8.01
N LYS A 110 4.24 -1.52 -8.31
CA LYS A 110 5.54 -1.26 -8.96
C LYS A 110 6.64 -1.00 -7.91
N LYS A 111 7.63 -1.92 -7.86
CA LYS A 111 8.78 -1.86 -6.93
C LYS A 111 9.54 -0.53 -6.99
N TYR A 112 9.79 -0.04 -8.20
CA TYR A 112 10.61 1.17 -8.45
C TYR A 112 9.76 2.41 -8.77
N ALA A 113 8.51 2.45 -8.30
CA ALA A 113 7.67 3.65 -8.45
C ALA A 113 8.30 4.84 -7.73
N VAL A 114 8.39 5.97 -8.44
CA VAL A 114 8.80 7.26 -7.87
C VAL A 114 7.76 8.32 -8.26
N SER A 115 7.17 9.01 -7.29
CA SER A 115 6.24 10.11 -7.57
C SER A 115 6.96 11.38 -8.00
N LYS A 116 6.21 12.34 -8.55
CA LYS A 116 6.73 13.68 -8.89
C LYS A 116 7.34 14.41 -7.68
N VAL A 117 6.85 14.13 -6.48
CA VAL A 117 7.31 14.74 -5.22
C VAL A 117 8.35 13.88 -4.50
N GLY A 118 8.80 12.77 -5.11
CA GLY A 118 9.92 11.96 -4.63
C GLY A 118 9.55 10.79 -3.70
N ALA A 119 8.26 10.47 -3.56
CA ALA A 119 7.80 9.30 -2.83
C ALA A 119 8.26 8.00 -3.52
N ARG A 120 8.61 6.95 -2.76
CA ARG A 120 9.31 5.76 -3.31
C ARG A 120 8.63 4.43 -2.98
N GLY A 121 8.68 3.51 -3.95
CA GLY A 121 8.34 2.10 -3.80
C GLY A 121 6.85 1.80 -3.66
N TYR A 122 6.53 0.61 -3.15
CA TYR A 122 5.17 0.05 -3.13
C TYR A 122 4.13 0.92 -2.44
N MET A 123 4.47 1.43 -1.25
CA MET A 123 3.61 2.26 -0.42
C MET A 123 3.93 3.76 -0.54
N GLN A 124 4.73 4.14 -1.55
CA GLN A 124 5.14 5.53 -1.82
C GLN A 124 5.59 6.27 -0.55
N VAL A 125 6.57 5.70 0.14
CA VAL A 125 7.12 6.29 1.37
C VAL A 125 7.99 7.50 1.00
N MET A 126 7.79 8.61 1.71
CA MET A 126 8.60 9.82 1.52
C MET A 126 10.01 9.66 2.10
N PRO A 127 11.08 10.09 1.40
CA PRO A 127 12.46 9.93 1.88
C PRO A 127 12.80 10.65 3.19
N PHE A 128 12.03 11.65 3.62
CA PHE A 128 12.28 12.28 4.92
C PHE A 128 12.03 11.30 6.08
N TRP A 129 11.17 10.30 5.92
CA TRP A 129 10.93 9.28 6.95
C TRP A 129 12.18 8.46 7.26
N THR A 130 12.99 8.11 6.25
CA THR A 130 14.23 7.39 6.52
C THR A 130 15.25 8.25 7.28
N LYS A 131 15.22 9.58 7.07
CA LYS A 131 16.04 10.51 7.86
C LYS A 131 15.52 10.66 9.29
N ALA A 132 14.20 10.68 9.46
CA ALA A 132 13.55 10.94 10.74
C ALA A 132 13.59 9.72 11.69
N ILE A 133 13.36 8.51 11.16
CA ILE A 133 13.18 7.29 11.96
C ILE A 133 14.05 6.12 11.50
N GLY A 134 14.86 6.27 10.45
CA GLY A 134 15.63 5.16 9.88
C GLY A 134 17.03 4.94 10.43
N THR A 135 17.71 3.95 9.85
CA THR A 135 19.16 3.76 9.97
C THR A 135 19.87 4.28 8.73
N ARG A 136 21.18 4.55 8.85
CA ARG A 136 22.04 4.70 7.67
C ARG A 136 21.87 3.41 6.82
N ASP A 137 21.75 3.56 5.50
CA ASP A 137 21.67 2.46 4.51
C ASP A 137 20.31 1.82 4.20
N GLN A 138 19.20 2.31 4.77
CA GLN A 138 17.87 1.78 4.41
C GLN A 138 17.37 2.28 3.03
N ASN A 139 17.16 1.34 2.11
CA ASN A 139 16.66 1.61 0.76
C ASN A 139 15.14 1.37 0.66
N LEU A 140 14.38 2.43 0.34
CA LEU A 140 12.92 2.38 0.16
C LEU A 140 12.46 1.61 -1.09
N PHE A 141 13.36 1.15 -1.96
CA PHE A 141 13.02 0.23 -3.05
C PHE A 141 13.13 -1.25 -2.67
N HIS A 142 13.66 -1.55 -1.49
CA HIS A 142 13.66 -2.93 -0.97
C HIS A 142 12.27 -3.26 -0.44
N LEU A 143 11.72 -4.41 -0.87
CA LEU A 143 10.35 -4.85 -0.59
C LEU A 143 10.00 -4.71 0.90
N ARG A 144 10.75 -5.42 1.74
CA ARG A 144 10.49 -5.45 3.17
C ARG A 144 10.65 -4.09 3.83
N THR A 145 11.72 -3.37 3.53
CA THR A 145 11.94 -2.00 4.04
C THR A 145 10.77 -1.09 3.69
N ASN A 146 10.32 -1.09 2.43
CA ASN A 146 9.22 -0.23 2.00
C ASN A 146 7.92 -0.53 2.76
N LEU A 147 7.54 -1.80 2.84
CA LEU A 147 6.33 -2.24 3.53
C LEU A 147 6.39 -1.99 5.04
N ARG A 148 7.54 -2.28 5.66
CA ARG A 148 7.84 -1.99 7.07
C ARG A 148 7.63 -0.52 7.39
N TYR A 149 8.17 0.38 6.57
CA TYR A 149 7.98 1.82 6.74
C TYR A 149 6.53 2.24 6.53
N GLY A 150 5.93 1.88 5.40
CA GLY A 150 4.58 2.30 5.07
C GLY A 150 3.55 1.84 6.11
N CYS A 151 3.64 0.59 6.57
CA CYS A 151 2.76 0.07 7.62
C CYS A 151 3.00 0.77 8.97
N THR A 152 4.26 1.00 9.34
CA THR A 152 4.60 1.71 10.59
C THR A 152 4.08 3.15 10.60
N ILE A 153 4.24 3.87 9.48
CA ILE A 153 3.76 5.26 9.31
C ILE A 153 2.23 5.31 9.32
N LEU A 154 1.56 4.38 8.63
CA LEU A 154 0.11 4.34 8.60
C LEU A 154 -0.48 4.01 9.98
N ARG A 155 0.11 3.07 10.71
CA ARG A 155 -0.26 2.78 12.10
C ARG A 155 -0.12 4.01 12.99
N HIS A 156 1.01 4.72 12.87
CA HIS A 156 1.24 5.96 13.61
C HIS A 156 0.14 7.01 13.34
N TYR A 157 -0.23 7.23 12.08
CA TYR A 157 -1.33 8.14 11.77
C TYR A 157 -2.69 7.63 12.24
N LEU A 158 -2.91 6.32 12.25
CA LEU A 158 -4.12 5.73 12.79
C LEU A 158 -4.24 5.94 14.30
N ASP A 159 -3.12 5.87 15.04
CA ASP A 159 -3.08 6.23 16.48
C ASP A 159 -3.41 7.71 16.71
N ILE A 160 -2.77 8.62 15.94
CA ILE A 160 -3.06 10.07 16.01
C ILE A 160 -4.55 10.35 15.75
N GLU A 161 -5.12 9.67 14.76
CA GLU A 161 -6.51 9.84 14.35
C GLU A 161 -7.49 8.95 15.14
N LYS A 162 -7.06 8.38 16.27
CA LYS A 162 -7.90 7.62 17.22
C LYS A 162 -8.67 6.47 16.54
N GLY A 163 -8.02 5.76 15.63
CA GLY A 163 -8.63 4.66 14.87
C GLY A 163 -9.45 5.10 13.66
N ASN A 164 -9.56 6.40 13.36
CA ASN A 164 -10.24 6.87 12.16
C ASN A 164 -9.38 6.63 10.90
N LEU A 165 -9.59 5.48 10.26
CA LEU A 165 -8.83 5.07 9.07
C LEU A 165 -8.94 6.09 7.92
N TYR A 166 -10.11 6.68 7.71
CA TYR A 166 -10.31 7.66 6.65
C TYR A 166 -9.40 8.88 6.84
N ARG A 167 -9.32 9.41 8.07
CA ARG A 167 -8.44 10.54 8.40
C ARG A 167 -6.97 10.14 8.38
N ALA A 168 -6.64 8.93 8.85
CA ALA A 168 -5.28 8.38 8.79
C ALA A 168 -4.76 8.27 7.35
N LEU A 169 -5.57 7.75 6.42
CA LEU A 169 -5.24 7.71 4.99
C LEU A 169 -5.07 9.11 4.40
N GLY A 170 -5.93 10.05 4.79
CA GLY A 170 -5.78 11.46 4.44
C GLY A 170 -4.44 12.04 4.89
N ARG A 171 -3.99 11.75 6.12
CA ARG A 171 -2.65 12.17 6.60
C ARG A 171 -1.53 11.48 5.85
N TYR A 172 -1.62 10.16 5.68
CA TYR A 172 -0.63 9.35 4.99
C TYR A 172 -0.30 9.92 3.61
N ASN A 173 -1.32 10.33 2.87
CA ASN A 173 -1.18 10.95 1.56
C ASN A 173 -0.86 12.46 1.60
N GLY A 174 -1.19 13.17 2.67
CA GLY A 174 -1.12 14.64 2.72
C GLY A 174 -2.37 15.35 2.19
N SER A 175 -3.51 14.67 2.17
CA SER A 175 -4.83 15.19 1.76
C SER A 175 -5.85 15.17 2.91
N LEU A 176 -5.40 15.40 4.16
CA LEU A 176 -6.25 15.38 5.35
C LEU A 176 -7.54 16.20 5.17
N GLY A 177 -8.68 15.59 5.49
CA GLY A 177 -10.01 16.18 5.35
C GLY A 177 -10.63 16.02 3.96
N LYS A 178 -9.88 15.55 2.96
CA LYS A 178 -10.39 15.34 1.59
C LYS A 178 -10.83 13.88 1.36
N PRO A 179 -12.01 13.64 0.76
CA PRO A 179 -12.55 12.29 0.55
C PRO A 179 -11.91 11.48 -0.57
N GLN A 180 -11.30 12.15 -1.54
CA GLN A 180 -10.94 11.51 -2.80
C GLN A 180 -9.94 10.36 -2.57
N TYR A 181 -8.85 10.62 -1.85
CA TYR A 181 -7.82 9.61 -1.63
C TYR A 181 -8.27 8.45 -0.73
N PRO A 182 -8.86 8.67 0.47
CA PRO A 182 -9.37 7.57 1.28
C PRO A 182 -10.41 6.70 0.56
N ASN A 183 -11.28 7.31 -0.26
CA ASN A 183 -12.28 6.57 -1.03
C ASN A 183 -11.67 5.72 -2.14
N LEU A 184 -10.56 6.17 -2.78
CA LEU A 184 -9.83 5.36 -3.74
C LEU A 184 -9.26 4.10 -3.10
N VAL A 185 -8.61 4.25 -1.93
CA VAL A 185 -8.05 3.12 -1.18
C VAL A 185 -9.14 2.16 -0.73
N LYS A 186 -10.23 2.69 -0.15
CA LYS A 186 -11.39 1.89 0.27
C LYS A 186 -12.00 1.15 -0.93
N SER A 187 -12.15 1.81 -2.08
CA SER A 187 -12.69 1.19 -3.29
C SER A 187 -11.79 0.06 -3.79
N ALA A 188 -10.47 0.25 -3.86
CA ALA A 188 -9.53 -0.80 -4.26
C ALA A 188 -9.58 -2.00 -3.29
N TRP A 189 -9.55 -1.73 -1.98
CA TRP A 189 -9.66 -2.74 -0.93
C TRP A 189 -10.95 -3.56 -1.08
N GLN A 190 -12.10 -2.88 -1.17
CA GLN A 190 -13.40 -3.54 -1.22
C GLN A 190 -13.69 -4.22 -2.57
N LYS A 191 -13.13 -3.76 -3.68
CA LYS A 191 -13.43 -4.37 -4.99
C LYS A 191 -12.46 -5.47 -5.37
N HIS A 192 -11.19 -5.35 -5.00
CA HIS A 192 -10.14 -6.22 -5.52
C HIS A 192 -9.50 -7.08 -4.43
N TRP A 193 -9.50 -6.63 -3.17
CA TRP A 193 -8.67 -7.25 -2.13
C TRP A 193 -9.47 -7.75 -0.95
N GLN A 194 -10.76 -8.07 -1.09
CA GLN A 194 -11.51 -8.67 0.02
C GLN A 194 -10.91 -10.02 0.44
N SER A 195 -11.03 -10.32 1.74
CA SER A 195 -10.60 -11.60 2.30
C SER A 195 -11.38 -12.76 1.67
N PRO A 196 -10.70 -13.85 1.26
CA PRO A 196 -11.37 -15.06 0.78
C PRO A 196 -12.22 -15.75 1.84
N PHE A 197 -12.02 -15.44 3.12
CA PHE A 197 -12.74 -16.05 4.24
C PHE A 197 -13.94 -15.23 4.71
N SER A 198 -14.23 -14.11 4.03
CA SER A 198 -15.41 -13.28 4.35
C SER A 198 -16.67 -14.05 3.94
N THR A 199 -17.59 -14.30 4.88
CA THR A 199 -18.92 -14.80 4.54
C THR A 199 -19.62 -13.79 3.62
N PRO A 200 -20.28 -14.20 2.53
CA PRO A 200 -21.07 -13.29 1.71
C PRO A 200 -22.08 -12.56 2.60
N ARG A 201 -22.11 -11.23 2.52
CA ARG A 201 -23.16 -10.45 3.18
C ARG A 201 -24.47 -10.85 2.50
N GLN A 202 -25.31 -11.59 3.19
CA GLN A 202 -26.71 -11.77 2.81
C GLN A 202 -27.32 -10.37 2.82
N GLU A 203 -27.52 -9.79 1.64
CA GLU A 203 -28.36 -8.60 1.49
C GLU A 203 -29.80 -9.09 1.73
N GLY A 204 -30.36 -8.70 2.87
CA GLY A 204 -31.78 -8.81 3.17
C GLY A 204 -32.53 -7.54 2.80
#